data_AF-A0A351H526-F1
#
_entry.id   AF-A0A351H526-F1
#
_cell.length_a   1.000
_cell.length_b   1.000
_cell.length_c   1.000
_cell.angle_alpha   90.00
_cell.angle_beta   90.00
_cell.angle_gamma   90.00
#
_symmetry.space_group_name_H-M   'P 1'
#
loop_
_entity.id
_entity.type
_entity.pdbx_description
1 polymer ?
#
loop_
_entity_poly.entity_id
_entity_poly.type
_entity_poly.pdbx_seq_one_letter_code
_entity_poly.pdbx_strand_id
1 'polypeptide(L)' 'MYAIIETGGKQYRVESGDVIYVEKLNAEVDEEVTFDKVVAVCNRTLKVGKPYVKDAFVK' A
#
# COMPACT_ATOMS: atom_id res chain seq x y z
N MET A 1 10.36 -2.59 -7.38
CA MET A 1 9.57 -3.47 -6.49
C MET A 1 8.29 -2.72 -6.22
N TYR A 2 7.13 -3.31 -6.47
CA TYR A 2 5.87 -2.62 -6.27
C TYR A 2 4.94 -3.39 -5.33
N ALA A 3 4.05 -2.67 -4.68
CA ALA A 3 2.93 -3.21 -3.94
C ALA A 3 1.61 -2.66 -4.51
N ILE A 4 0.52 -3.37 -4.27
CA ILE A 4 -0.83 -2.87 -4.47
C ILE A 4 -1.44 -2.73 -3.08
N ILE A 5 -1.72 -1.50 -2.66
CA ILE A 5 -2.36 -1.19 -1.39
C ILE A 5 -3.82 -0.83 -1.60
N GLU A 6 -4.64 -1.06 -0.59
CA GLU A 6 -6.04 -0.63 -0.58
C GLU A 6 -6.24 0.47 0.46
N THR A 7 -6.70 1.64 0.01
CA THR A 7 -7.07 2.76 0.87
C THR A 7 -8.24 3.53 0.23
N GLY A 8 -9.10 4.13 1.05
CA GLY A 8 -10.26 4.89 0.56
C GLY A 8 -11.25 4.08 -0.30
N GLY A 9 -11.22 2.74 -0.21
CA GLY A 9 -12.02 1.84 -1.06
C GLY A 9 -11.49 1.66 -2.49
N LYS A 10 -10.28 2.14 -2.77
CA LYS A 10 -9.58 1.99 -4.06
C LYS A 10 -8.27 1.25 -3.87
N GLN A 11 -7.75 0.73 -4.98
CA GLN A 11 -6.44 0.07 -5.01
C GLN A 11 -5.43 0.93 -5.75
N TYR A 12 -4.25 1.07 -5.15
CA TYR A 12 -3.15 1.88 -5.66
C TYR A 12 -1.91 1.02 -5.83
N ARG A 13 -1.28 1.10 -7.01
CA ARG A 13 0.06 0.56 -7.21
C ARG A 13 1.08 1.57 -6.71
N VAL A 14 1.99 1.11 -5.86
CA VAL A 14 3.01 1.96 -5.22
C VAL A 14 4.38 1.33 -5.33
N GLU A 15 5.39 2.16 -5.55
CA GLU A 15 6.81 1.85 -5.48
C GLU A 15 7.51 2.81 -4.51
N SER A 16 8.71 2.44 -4.05
CA SER A 16 9.47 3.33 -3.15
C SER A 16 9.85 4.62 -3.88
N GLY A 17 9.48 5.76 -3.29
CA GLY A 17 9.70 7.09 -3.85
C GLY A 17 8.51 7.64 -4.66
N ASP A 18 7.44 6.87 -4.85
CA ASP A 18 6.24 7.37 -5.51
C ASP A 18 5.48 8.38 -4.64
N VAL A 19 4.94 9.41 -5.28
CA VAL A 19 3.99 10.34 -4.68
C VAL A 19 2.61 10.00 -5.21
N ILE A 20 1.69 9.60 -4.33
CA ILE A 20 0.32 9.24 -4.68
C ILE A 20 -0.69 10.19 -4.05
N TYR A 21 -1.82 10.38 -4.73
CA TYR A 21 -2.96 11.09 -4.19
C TYR A 21 -4.01 10.08 -3.73
N VAL A 22 -4.37 10.15 -2.46
CA VAL A 22 -5.35 9.29 -1.82
C VAL A 22 -6.41 10.13 -1.13
N GLU A 23 -7.49 9.49 -0.71
CA GLU A 23 -8.52 10.09 0.12
C GLU A 23 -7.95 10.64 1.43
N LYS A 24 -8.70 11.54 2.08
CA LYS A 24 -8.28 12.17 3.33
C LYS A 24 -7.95 11.12 4.40
N LEU A 25 -6.72 11.18 4.91
CA LEU A 25 -6.26 10.37 6.02
C LEU A 25 -6.42 11.13 7.35
N ASN A 26 -6.56 10.39 8.44
CA ASN A 26 -6.56 10.96 9.79
C ASN A 26 -5.12 10.99 10.33
N ALA A 27 -4.27 11.78 9.67
CA ALA A 27 -2.86 11.96 9.98
C ALA A 27 -2.48 13.44 9.80
N GLU A 28 -1.51 13.91 10.57
CA GLU A 28 -0.96 15.25 10.44
C GLU A 28 -0.01 15.37 9.23
N VAL A 29 0.33 16.60 8.85
CA VAL A 29 1.35 16.83 7.82
C VAL A 29 2.68 16.27 8.31
N ASP A 30 3.40 15.59 7.42
CA ASP A 30 4.68 14.90 7.69
C ASP A 30 4.59 13.72 8.69
N GLU A 31 3.38 13.31 9.10
CA GLU A 31 3.19 12.09 9.89
C GLU A 31 3.37 10.84 9.00
N GLU A 32 4.15 9.87 9.49
CA GLU A 32 4.28 8.58 8.82
C GLU A 32 2.98 7.78 8.93
N VAL A 33 2.43 7.35 7.79
CA VAL A 33 1.25 6.49 7.74
C VAL A 33 1.64 5.10 7.26
N THR A 34 1.18 4.07 7.98
CA THR A 34 1.37 2.67 7.56
C THR A 34 0.10 2.13 6.92
N PHE A 35 0.21 1.60 5.70
CA PHE A 35 -0.86 0.87 5.02
C PHE A 35 -0.67 -0.64 5.23
N ASP A 36 -1.57 -1.24 5.99
CA ASP A 36 -1.61 -2.67 6.34
C ASP A 36 -2.39 -3.53 5.32
N LYS A 37 -3.31 -2.92 4.59
CA LYS A 37 -4.08 -3.57 3.53
C LYS A 37 -3.30 -3.68 2.23
N VAL A 38 -2.41 -4.66 2.16
CA VAL A 38 -1.63 -4.97 0.96
C VAL A 38 -2.29 -6.10 0.18
N VAL A 39 -2.77 -5.82 -1.03
CA VAL A 39 -3.44 -6.78 -1.92
C VAL A 39 -2.42 -7.66 -2.66
N ALA A 40 -1.30 -7.08 -3.10
CA ALA A 40 -0.26 -7.82 -3.80
C ALA A 40 1.12 -7.16 -3.61
N VAL A 41 2.19 -7.96 -3.73
CA VAL A 41 3.58 -7.48 -3.71
C VAL A 41 4.36 -8.16 -4.82
N CYS A 42 5.16 -7.39 -5.57
CA CYS A 42 6.01 -7.89 -6.64
C CYS A 42 7.46 -7.42 -6.45
N ASN A 43 8.33 -8.35 -6.08
CA ASN A 43 9.77 -8.12 -5.87
C ASN A 43 10.64 -8.79 -6.95
N ARG A 44 10.14 -9.89 -7.55
CA ARG A 44 10.70 -10.72 -8.63
C ARG A 44 9.63 -11.71 -9.10
N THR A 45 8.90 -12.23 -8.12
CA THR A 45 7.67 -13.01 -8.27
C THR A 45 6.50 -12.23 -7.71
N LEU A 46 5.33 -12.33 -8.33
CA LEU A 46 4.10 -11.74 -7.83
C LEU A 46 3.53 -12.59 -6.70
N LYS A 47 3.36 -12.01 -5.51
CA LYS A 47 2.62 -12.58 -4.39
C LYS A 47 1.27 -11.89 -4.31
N VAL A 48 0.19 -12.66 -4.35
CA VAL A 48 -1.19 -12.15 -4.30
C VAL A 48 -1.86 -12.61 -3.01
N GLY A 49 -2.47 -11.66 -2.30
CA GLY A 49 -3.22 -11.89 -1.07
C GLY A 49 -4.60 -12.52 -1.29
N LYS A 50 -5.15 -13.12 -0.24
CA LYS A 50 -6.55 -13.61 -0.20
C LYS A 50 -7.15 -13.36 1.18
N PRO A 51 -7.77 -12.19 1.46
CA PRO A 51 -7.87 -10.99 0.61
C PRO A 51 -6.59 -10.16 0.55
N TYR A 52 -5.78 -10.18 1.62
CA TYR A 52 -4.53 -9.42 1.73
C TYR A 52 -3.33 -10.35 1.92
N VAL A 53 -2.13 -9.83 1.65
CA VAL A 53 -0.87 -10.52 1.92
C VAL A 53 -0.60 -10.45 3.42
N LYS A 54 -0.45 -11.60 4.07
CA LYS A 54 -0.13 -11.67 5.51
C LYS A 54 1.21 -11.00 5.80
N ASP A 55 1.27 -10.27 6.91
CA ASP A 55 2.48 -9.61 7.44
C ASP A 55 3.15 -8.65 6.45
N ALA A 56 2.38 -8.09 5.51
CA ALA A 56 2.85 -7.08 4.57
C ALA A 56 2.28 -5.71 4.95
N PHE A 57 3.14 -4.69 4.94
CA PHE A 57 2.75 -3.30 5.12
C PHE A 57 3.63 -2.40 4.25
N VAL A 58 3.11 -1.23 3.90
CA VAL A 58 3.84 -0.17 3.20
C VAL A 58 3.89 1.07 4.08
N LYS A 59 5.05 1.72 4.10
CA LYS A 59 5.31 3.00 4.77
C LYS A 59 5.71 4.03 3.73
#